data_AF-A0AAP0ISY6-F1
#
_entry.id   AF-A0AAP0ISY6-F1
#
_cell.length_a   1.000
_cell.length_b   1.000
_cell.length_c   1.000
_cell.angle_alpha   90.00
_cell.angle_beta   90.00
_cell.angle_gamma   90.00
#
_symmetry.space_group_name_H-M   'P 1'
#
loop_
_entity.id
_entity.type
_entity.pdbx_description
1 polymer ?
#
loop_
_entity_poly.entity_id
_entity_poly.type
_entity_poly.pdbx_seq_one_letter_code
_entity_poly.pdbx_strand_id
1 'polypeptide(L)'
;MYQYKARHGLSNNDFNEPLDILIGLLPHDNALSASLWKVKEMLKEHELHYEMIDAYVKDYCLFRKENDALDACPKCNSSRWKPSRNNRETNKRILA
;
A
#
# COMPACT_ATOMS: atom_id res chain seq x y z
N MET A 1 7.18 -11.05 -8.09
CA MET A 1 8.32 -10.10 -8.10
C MET A 1 8.65 -9.54 -6.71
N TYR A 2 7.79 -8.77 -6.03
CA TYR A 2 8.14 -8.20 -4.70
C TYR A 2 8.42 -9.24 -3.59
N GLN A 3 7.81 -10.43 -3.66
CA GLN A 3 8.14 -11.54 -2.76
C GLN A 3 9.58 -12.05 -2.95
N TYR A 4 10.10 -12.02 -4.18
CA TYR A 4 11.47 -12.40 -4.48
C TYR A 4 12.46 -11.40 -3.87
N LYS A 5 12.20 -10.10 -4.03
CA LYS A 5 12.97 -9.04 -3.35
C LYS A 5 13.07 -9.27 -1.84
N ALA A 6 11.93 -9.49 -1.19
CA ALA A 6 11.87 -9.68 0.26
C ALA A 6 12.62 -10.95 0.71
N ARG A 7 12.49 -12.05 -0.04
CA ARG A 7 13.16 -13.32 0.25
C ARG A 7 14.67 -13.26 0.07
N HIS A 8 15.16 -12.43 -0.85
CA HIS A 8 16.57 -12.31 -1.19
C HIS A 8 17.25 -11.06 -0.65
N GLY A 9 16.54 -10.22 0.13
CA GLY A 9 17.10 -9.04 0.77
C GLY A 9 17.64 -7.98 -0.22
N LEU A 10 17.08 -7.92 -1.43
CA LEU A 10 17.57 -7.01 -2.46
C LEU A 10 17.25 -5.55 -2.10
N SER A 11 18.22 -4.66 -2.32
CA SER A 11 18.00 -3.23 -2.17
C SER A 11 16.99 -2.73 -3.21
N ASN A 12 16.44 -1.52 -3.01
CA ASN A 12 15.54 -0.94 -4.00
C ASN A 12 16.23 -0.76 -5.36
N ASN A 13 17.49 -0.32 -5.36
CA ASN A 13 18.24 -0.08 -6.58
C ASN A 13 18.47 -1.39 -7.35
N ASP A 14 18.92 -2.45 -6.65
CA ASP A 14 19.19 -3.75 -7.28
C ASP A 14 17.93 -4.44 -7.80
N PHE A 15 16.76 -4.05 -7.30
CA PHE A 15 15.48 -4.61 -7.72
C PHE A 15 14.80 -3.83 -8.84
N ASN A 16 15.14 -2.54 -9.01
CA ASN A 16 14.48 -1.67 -9.98
C ASN A 16 14.92 -1.97 -11.42
N GLU A 17 16.21 -2.22 -11.66
CA GLU A 17 16.73 -2.48 -13.01
C GLU A 17 16.09 -3.73 -13.68
N PRO A 18 15.92 -4.88 -12.99
CA PRO A 18 15.16 -6.01 -13.53
C PRO A 18 13.67 -5.72 -13.73
N LEU A 19 13.09 -4.86 -12.89
CA LEU A 19 11.68 -4.45 -12.98
C LEU A 19 11.43 -3.61 -14.23
N ASP A 20 12.32 -2.66 -14.52
CA ASP A 20 12.21 -1.78 -15.67
C ASP A 20 12.32 -2.56 -16.99
N ILE A 21 13.21 -3.57 -17.03
CA ILE A 21 13.29 -4.50 -18.17
C ILE A 21 11.97 -5.27 -18.31
N LEU A 22 11.43 -5.81 -17.21
CA LEU A 22 10.18 -6.55 -17.23
C LEU A 22 9.01 -5.66 -17.71
N ILE A 23 8.95 -4.40 -17.27
CA ILE A 23 7.95 -3.42 -17.67
C ILE A 23 8.10 -3.07 -19.16
N GLY A 24 9.33 -2.92 -19.65
CA GLY A 24 9.60 -2.66 -21.07
C GLY A 24 9.30 -3.84 -22.00
N LEU A 25 9.28 -5.07 -21.49
CA LEU A 25 8.90 -6.28 -22.23
C LEU A 25 7.38 -6.53 -22.25
N LEU A 26 6.62 -5.86 -21.39
CA LEU A 26 5.17 -5.96 -21.40
C LEU A 26 4.61 -5.17 -22.59
N PRO A 27 3.53 -5.66 -23.24
CA PRO A 27 2.81 -4.86 -24.23
C PRO A 27 2.41 -3.52 -23.61
N HIS A 28 2.40 -2.45 -24.42
CA HIS A 28 2.09 -1.10 -23.95
C HIS A 28 0.76 -1.00 -23.15
N ASP A 29 -0.18 -1.91 -23.42
CA ASP A 29 -1.48 -1.99 -22.77
C ASP A 29 -1.50 -2.84 -21.48
N ASN A 30 -0.38 -3.47 -21.14
CA ASN A 30 -0.21 -4.33 -19.97
C ASN A 30 0.68 -3.67 -18.90
N ALA A 31 0.82 -2.34 -18.95
CA ALA A 31 1.47 -1.57 -17.91
C ALA A 31 0.85 -1.94 -16.56
N LEU A 32 1.68 -2.39 -15.62
CA LEU A 32 1.35 -2.48 -14.19
C LEU A 32 0.61 -1.21 -13.83
N SER A 33 -0.70 -1.36 -13.65
CA SER A 33 -1.59 -0.26 -13.99
C SER A 33 -1.21 1.04 -13.29
N ALA A 34 -1.10 2.12 -14.08
CA ALA A 34 -0.46 3.38 -13.71
C ALA A 34 -1.08 4.11 -12.50
N SER A 35 -2.15 3.56 -11.93
CA SER A 35 -2.77 4.06 -10.71
C SER A 35 -3.27 2.92 -9.85
N LEU A 36 -3.24 3.13 -8.53
CA LEU A 36 -3.82 2.22 -7.55
C LEU A 36 -5.29 1.91 -7.84
N TRP A 37 -6.03 2.86 -8.44
CA TRP A 37 -7.42 2.66 -8.83
C TRP A 37 -7.57 1.58 -9.91
N LYS A 38 -6.76 1.63 -10.97
CA LYS A 38 -6.79 0.59 -12.02
C LYS A 38 -6.35 -0.78 -11.48
N VAL A 39 -5.41 -0.81 -10.52
CA VAL A 39 -5.01 -2.07 -9.86
C VAL A 39 -6.20 -2.66 -9.10
N LYS A 40 -6.94 -1.83 -8.34
CA LYS A 40 -8.13 -2.26 -7.59
C LYS A 40 -9.25 -2.75 -8.51
N GLU A 41 -9.47 -2.06 -9.62
CA GLU A 41 -10.47 -2.43 -10.62
C GLU A 41 -10.13 -3.78 -11.26
N MET A 42 -8.88 -3.96 -11.71
CA MET A 42 -8.39 -5.22 -12.27
C MET A 42 -8.52 -6.39 -11.27
N LEU A 43 -8.16 -6.17 -10.00
CA LEU A 43 -8.33 -7.19 -8.96
C LEU A 43 -9.81 -7.57 -8.77
N LYS A 44 -10.71 -6.59 -8.84
CA LYS A 44 -12.16 -6.82 -8.76
C LYS A 44 -12.70 -7.56 -9.98
N GLU A 45 -12.26 -7.19 -11.18
CA GLU A 45 -12.65 -7.84 -12.45
C GLU A 45 -12.22 -9.30 -12.52
N HIS A 46 -11.03 -9.62 -12.01
CA HIS A 46 -10.50 -10.99 -11.97
C HIS A 46 -10.91 -11.77 -10.72
N GLU A 47 -11.88 -11.30 -9.94
CA GLU A 47 -12.35 -11.91 -8.68
C GLU A 47 -11.21 -12.20 -7.67
N LEU A 48 -10.10 -11.46 -7.79
CA LEU A 48 -8.97 -11.55 -6.87
C LEU A 48 -9.31 -10.76 -5.62
N HIS A 49 -9.76 -11.48 -4.59
CA HIS A 49 -10.00 -10.89 -3.28
C HIS A 49 -8.71 -10.25 -2.73
N TYR A 50 -8.81 -8.97 -2.34
CA TYR A 50 -7.72 -8.26 -1.68
C TYR A 50 -8.22 -7.56 -0.42
N GLU A 51 -7.34 -7.50 0.59
CA GLU A 51 -7.57 -6.78 1.84
C GLU A 51 -6.70 -5.52 1.82
N MET A 52 -7.31 -4.35 2.03
CA MET A 52 -6.54 -3.12 2.20
C MET A 52 -5.94 -3.11 3.61
N ILE A 53 -4.62 -2.94 3.68
CA ILE A 53 -3.91 -2.78 4.94
C ILE A 53 -3.69 -1.30 5.18
N ASP A 54 -4.09 -0.82 6.35
CA ASP A 54 -3.82 0.55 6.75
C ASP A 54 -2.34 0.71 7.08
N ALA A 55 -1.69 1.64 6.40
CA ALA A 55 -0.28 1.96 6.59
C ALA A 55 -0.14 3.47 6.82
N TYR A 56 0.65 3.86 7.84
CA TYR A 56 1.00 5.26 7.99
C TYR A 56 1.97 5.69 6.88
N VAL A 57 1.85 6.95 6.41
CA VAL A 57 2.53 7.59 5.26
C VAL A 57 4.07 7.44 5.21
N LYS A 58 4.71 6.98 6.29
CA LYS A 58 6.15 6.68 6.33
C LYS A 58 6.48 5.19 6.48
N ASP A 59 5.52 4.30 6.21
CA ASP A 59 5.59 2.83 6.30
C ASP A 59 6.10 2.28 7.65
N TYR A 60 6.09 3.10 8.71
CA TYR A 60 6.60 2.68 10.02
C TYR A 60 5.69 1.69 10.75
N CYS A 61 4.41 1.65 10.40
CA CYS A 61 3.43 0.77 11.03
C CYS A 61 2.36 0.36 10.04
N LEU A 62 2.17 -0.96 9.97
CA LEU A 62 1.06 -1.64 9.31
C LEU A 62 0.07 -2.04 10.40
N PHE A 63 -1.16 -1.51 10.34
CA PHE A 63 -2.22 -1.85 11.29
C PHE A 63 -2.91 -3.13 10.84
N ARG A 64 -2.25 -4.26 11.09
CA ARG A 64 -2.76 -5.62 10.84
C ARG A 64 -2.25 -6.56 11.92
N LYS A 65 -2.94 -7.69 12.13
CA LYS A 65 -2.59 -8.72 13.11
C LYS A 65 -2.46 -8.11 14.51
N GLU A 66 -1.28 -8.16 15.12
CA GLU A 66 -0.97 -7.65 16.46
C GLU A 66 -1.25 -6.14 16.59
N ASN A 67 -1.19 -5.40 15.49
CA ASN A 67 -1.39 -3.94 15.49
C ASN A 67 -2.80 -3.53 15.02
N ASP A 68 -3.71 -4.47 14.74
CA ASP A 68 -5.02 -4.17 14.16
C ASP A 68 -5.91 -3.34 15.09
N ALA A 69 -5.81 -3.57 16.40
CA ALA A 69 -6.57 -2.82 17.39
C ALA A 69 -5.93 -1.46 17.78
N LEU A 70 -4.77 -1.10 17.21
CA LEU A 70 -4.07 0.12 17.61
C LEU A 70 -4.63 1.35 16.89
N ASP A 71 -4.89 2.39 17.66
CA ASP A 71 -5.27 3.72 17.16
C ASP A 71 -4.05 4.63 16.90
N ALA A 72 -2.85 4.21 17.31
CA ALA A 72 -1.60 4.93 17.11
C ALA A 72 -0.43 3.99 16.82
N CYS A 73 0.51 4.44 15.99
CA CYS A 73 1.73 3.72 15.67
C CYS A 73 2.61 3.56 16.93
N PRO A 74 2.99 2.33 17.34
CA PRO A 74 3.81 2.11 18.53
C PRO A 74 5.23 2.67 18.41
N LYS A 75 5.72 2.92 17.19
CA LYS A 75 7.09 3.41 16.93
C LYS A 75 7.21 4.93 16.96
N CYS A 76 6.22 5.65 16.43
CA CYS A 76 6.27 7.11 16.26
C CYS A 76 5.08 7.84 16.89
N ASN A 77 4.20 7.12 17.60
CA ASN A 77 3.02 7.63 18.30
C ASN A 77 2.04 8.42 17.43
N SER A 78 2.12 8.25 16.10
CA SER A 78 1.25 8.94 15.14
C SER A 78 -0.11 8.25 15.06
N SER A 79 -1.18 9.04 14.94
CA SER A 79 -2.55 8.51 14.86
C SER A 79 -2.78 7.70 13.58
N ARG A 80 -3.57 6.62 13.69
CA ARG A 80 -4.12 5.86 12.56
C ARG A 80 -5.09 6.68 11.71
N TRP A 81 -5.72 7.70 12.30
CA TRP A 81 -6.83 8.44 11.69
C TRP A 81 -6.37 9.82 11.22
N LYS A 82 -6.78 10.23 10.02
CA LYS A 82 -6.62 11.62 9.55
C LYS A 82 -7.79 12.48 10.06
N PRO A 83 -7.52 13.75 10.45
CA PRO A 83 -8.60 14.69 10.74
C PRO A 83 -9.42 14.95 9.47
N SER A 84 -10.74 14.83 9.57
CA SER A 84 -11.69 15.24 8.52
C SER A 84 -11.50 16.72 8.20
N ARG A 85 -11.37 17.08 6.91
CA ARG A 85 -11.30 18.48 6.47
C ARG A 85 -12.62 19.24 6.69
N ASN A 86 -13.71 18.53 6.94
CA ASN A 86 -15.03 19.11 7.15
C ASN A 86 -15.41 19.05 8.63
N ASN A 87 -15.27 20.22 9.25
CA ASN A 87 -15.95 20.70 10.44
C ASN A 87 -15.46 20.28 11.84
N ARG A 88 -15.54 21.26 12.75
CA ARG A 88 -15.10 21.29 14.16
C ARG A 88 -15.96 20.45 15.11
N GLU A 89 -16.66 19.43 14.60
CA GLU A 89 -17.49 18.55 15.42
C GLU A 89 -17.15 17.08 15.14
N THR A 90 -16.52 16.51 16.17
CA THR A 90 -16.45 15.12 16.62
C THR A 90 -16.99 14.02 15.68
N ASN A 91 -16.13 13.02 15.45
CA ASN A 91 -16.47 11.62 15.10
C ASN A 91 -16.77 11.27 13.63
N LYS A 92 -15.88 11.65 12.70
CA LYS A 92 -15.66 10.83 11.49
C LYS A 92 -14.18 10.50 11.36
N ARG A 93 -13.83 9.28 11.76
CA ARG A 93 -12.50 8.68 11.68
C ARG A 93 -12.28 8.19 10.25
N ILE A 94 -11.49 8.92 9.47
CA ILE A 94 -11.12 8.49 8.10
C ILE A 94 -9.70 7.92 8.19
N LEU A 95 -9.50 6.73 7.63
CA LEU A 95 -8.20 6.05 7.58
C LEU A 95 -7.15 6.97 6.93
N ALA A 96 -6.00 7.08 7.59
CA ALA A 96 -4.90 7.91 7.12
C ALA A 96 -4.31 7.40 5.80
#